data_AF-A0A3D3ZYJ0-F1
#
_entry.id   AF-A0A3D3ZYJ0-F1
#
_cell.length_a   1.000
_cell.length_b   1.000
_cell.length_c   1.000
_cell.angle_alpha   90.00
_cell.angle_beta   90.00
_cell.angle_gamma   90.00
#
_symmetry.space_group_name_H-M   'P 1'
#
loop_
_entity.id
_entity.type
_entity.pdbx_description
1 polymer ?
#
loop_
_entity_poly.entity_id
_entity_poly.type
_entity_poly.pdbx_seq_one_letter_code
_entity_poly.pdbx_strand_id
1 'polypeptide(L)'
;MKLDRRSLLQATGISLALPVMESMDSAFGKKPDQIRRSVFVCTALGLHPDSLWPKTTGNGYESTLYLDLLKEHRSDYTLFSGLSHSNQVGRQAHDSEMTWLTSTPKPGNAGFRNGISVDQVIANHFGYTTRFPSVILGSDRSQSQSYTSGGVMIPAQHDPVEVFGSMFLEGKPEEVKAQKRRLSEGRSILDQLKGQTGKVRRRLSANDNHLLDDYLDSVRETERNIGELEDWIDRPKPKVQSEAPAELDPGDVLGRLQLLMDMIPLMFQTDSTRVVALMIQDPHVR
;
A
#
# COMPACT_ATOMS: atom_id res chain seq x y z
N MET A 1 -24.39 -3.00 28.93
CA MET A 1 -24.84 -4.10 29.82
C MET A 1 -23.61 -4.62 30.56
N LYS A 2 -23.55 -4.52 31.89
CA LYS A 2 -22.40 -5.05 32.67
C LYS A 2 -22.53 -6.57 32.73
N LEU A 3 -21.59 -7.29 32.14
CA LEU A 3 -21.55 -8.76 32.23
C LEU A 3 -20.94 -9.16 33.58
N ASP A 4 -21.66 -10.01 34.31
CA ASP A 4 -21.22 -10.52 35.60
C ASP A 4 -20.11 -11.58 35.41
N ARG A 5 -19.11 -11.60 36.31
CA ARG A 5 -17.99 -12.55 36.28
C ARG A 5 -18.47 -14.00 36.33
N ARG A 6 -19.65 -14.23 36.92
CA ARG A 6 -20.29 -15.55 37.01
C ARG A 6 -20.84 -16.04 35.68
N SER A 7 -21.33 -15.14 34.82
CA SER A 7 -21.81 -15.47 33.48
C SER A 7 -20.67 -15.87 32.54
N LEU A 8 -19.49 -15.26 32.70
CA LEU A 8 -18.29 -15.60 31.92
C LEU A 8 -17.77 -17.02 32.25
N LEU A 9 -17.84 -17.42 33.52
CA LEU A 9 -17.35 -18.73 33.99
C LEU A 9 -18.35 -19.88 33.78
N GLN A 10 -19.64 -19.59 33.53
CA GLN A 10 -20.62 -20.61 33.16
C GLN A 10 -20.62 -20.94 31.66
N ALA A 11 -19.97 -20.13 30.83
CA ALA A 11 -19.91 -20.31 29.37
C ALA A 11 -18.69 -21.11 28.87
N THR A 12 -17.85 -21.66 29.76
CA THR A 12 -16.62 -22.40 29.40
C THR A 12 -16.85 -23.77 28.73
N GLY A 13 -18.09 -24.14 28.39
CA GLY A 13 -18.40 -25.43 27.76
C GLY A 13 -18.50 -25.42 26.24
N ILE A 14 -18.78 -24.28 25.60
CA ILE A 14 -18.94 -24.17 24.13
C ILE A 14 -18.37 -22.83 23.68
N SER A 15 -17.06 -22.77 23.45
CA SER A 15 -16.43 -21.60 22.85
C SER A 15 -16.51 -21.72 21.33
N LEU A 16 -17.59 -21.22 20.73
CA LEU A 16 -17.49 -20.74 19.35
C LEU A 16 -16.57 -19.53 19.40
N ALA A 17 -15.44 -19.59 18.69
CA ALA A 17 -14.50 -18.48 18.56
C ALA A 17 -15.19 -17.34 17.79
N LEU A 18 -15.95 -16.51 18.50
CA LEU A 18 -16.52 -15.30 17.95
C LEU A 18 -15.42 -14.23 17.84
N PRO A 19 -15.36 -13.49 16.73
CA PRO A 19 -14.51 -12.30 16.62
C PRO A 19 -14.78 -11.36 17.78
N VAL A 20 -13.72 -10.75 18.31
CA VAL A 20 -13.83 -9.74 19.36
C VAL A 20 -14.62 -8.55 18.78
N MET A 21 -15.82 -8.31 19.28
CA MET A 21 -16.65 -7.18 18.89
C MET A 21 -16.23 -5.94 19.68
N GLU A 22 -16.26 -4.76 19.05
CA GLU A 22 -15.95 -3.46 19.68
C GLU A 22 -16.76 -3.17 20.96
N SER A 23 -17.92 -3.83 21.13
CA SER A 23 -18.73 -3.76 22.34
C SER A 23 -18.08 -4.38 23.59
N MET A 24 -17.00 -5.14 23.44
CA MET A 24 -16.27 -5.81 24.52
C MET A 24 -15.10 -4.97 25.09
N ASP A 25 -14.83 -3.79 24.50
CA ASP A 25 -13.67 -2.93 24.81
C ASP A 25 -13.67 -2.30 26.21
N SER A 26 -14.80 -2.30 26.92
CA SER A 26 -14.91 -1.56 28.20
C SER A 26 -14.34 -2.29 29.42
N ALA A 27 -13.96 -3.57 29.31
CA ALA A 27 -13.66 -4.39 30.48
C ALA A 27 -12.15 -4.60 30.78
N PHE A 28 -11.24 -4.34 29.83
CA PHE A 28 -9.82 -4.66 29.99
C PHE A 28 -8.88 -3.62 29.36
N GLY A 29 -8.37 -2.69 30.18
CA GLY A 29 -7.09 -2.00 29.91
C GLY A 29 -7.06 -0.99 28.76
N LYS A 30 -5.89 -0.35 28.61
CA LYS A 30 -5.57 0.74 27.68
C LYS A 30 -6.20 0.51 26.30
N LYS A 31 -6.97 1.48 25.78
CA LYS A 31 -7.50 1.44 24.40
C LYS A 31 -6.36 1.03 23.48
N PRO A 32 -6.48 -0.06 22.70
CA PRO A 32 -5.50 -0.36 21.68
C PRO A 32 -5.39 0.87 20.77
N ASP A 33 -4.16 1.21 20.36
CA ASP A 33 -3.98 2.30 19.40
C ASP A 33 -4.86 2.00 18.19
N GLN A 34 -5.69 2.97 17.82
CA GLN A 34 -6.63 2.80 16.71
C GLN A 34 -5.83 2.48 15.45
N ILE A 35 -6.03 1.28 14.89
CA ILE A 35 -5.36 0.84 13.68
C ILE A 35 -5.80 1.76 12.53
N ARG A 36 -4.86 2.57 12.05
CA ARG A 36 -5.07 3.45 10.90
C ARG A 36 -4.72 2.70 9.61
N ARG A 37 -5.56 2.87 8.60
CA ARG A 37 -5.41 2.24 7.29
C ARG A 37 -5.57 3.31 6.21
N SER A 38 -4.84 3.18 5.11
CA SER A 38 -4.86 4.12 4.00
C SER A 38 -4.96 3.39 2.67
N VAL A 39 -5.85 3.89 1.80
CA VAL A 39 -5.94 3.46 0.40
C VAL A 39 -5.73 4.70 -0.48
N PHE A 40 -4.83 4.59 -1.43
CA PHE A 40 -4.61 5.58 -2.47
C PHE A 40 -5.12 5.00 -3.78
N VAL A 41 -6.16 5.62 -4.37
CA VAL A 41 -6.67 5.22 -5.68
C VAL A 41 -6.44 6.35 -6.67
N CYS A 42 -5.69 6.08 -7.74
CA CYS A 42 -5.53 6.99 -8.85
C CYS A 42 -6.26 6.43 -10.07
N THR A 43 -7.04 7.27 -10.74
CA THR A 43 -7.52 7.01 -12.09
C THR A 43 -6.62 7.75 -13.07
N ALA A 44 -5.96 7.01 -13.96
CA ALA A 44 -5.16 7.58 -15.04
C ALA A 44 -5.98 8.63 -15.80
N LEU A 45 -5.35 9.75 -16.12
CA LEU A 45 -5.95 10.93 -16.75
C LEU A 45 -7.11 11.61 -15.98
N GLY A 46 -7.53 11.05 -14.84
CA GLY A 46 -8.61 11.57 -14.02
C GLY A 46 -10.02 11.19 -14.52
N LEU A 47 -11.01 11.85 -13.92
CA LEU A 47 -12.43 11.68 -14.25
C LEU A 47 -12.94 12.90 -15.02
N HIS A 48 -14.02 12.72 -15.78
CA HIS A 48 -14.65 13.83 -16.51
C HIS A 48 -15.11 14.93 -15.53
N PRO A 49 -14.55 16.16 -15.59
CA PRO A 49 -14.77 17.19 -14.57
C PRO A 49 -16.23 17.57 -14.36
N ASP A 50 -17.00 17.72 -15.43
CA ASP A 50 -18.42 18.14 -15.38
C ASP A 50 -19.32 17.10 -14.69
N SER A 51 -18.88 15.84 -14.63
CA SER A 51 -19.58 14.74 -13.95
C SER A 51 -19.10 14.51 -12.51
N LEU A 52 -17.95 15.08 -12.13
CA LEU A 52 -17.36 14.92 -10.80
C LEU A 52 -17.66 16.12 -9.88
N TRP A 53 -17.38 17.34 -10.35
CA TRP A 53 -17.32 18.51 -9.49
C TRP A 53 -18.67 19.20 -9.31
N PRO A 54 -19.14 19.37 -8.06
CA PRO A 54 -20.27 20.23 -7.76
C PRO A 54 -19.99 21.69 -8.14
N LYS A 55 -21.03 22.45 -8.42
CA LYS A 55 -20.95 23.90 -8.69
C LYS A 55 -20.87 24.71 -7.40
N THR A 56 -21.37 24.17 -6.28
CA THR A 56 -21.34 24.84 -4.97
C THR A 56 -20.25 24.27 -4.06
N THR A 57 -19.81 25.08 -3.08
CA THR A 57 -18.76 24.72 -2.11
C THR A 57 -19.32 24.54 -0.70
N GLY A 58 -18.54 23.91 0.19
CA GLY A 58 -18.89 23.71 1.60
C GLY A 58 -19.50 22.35 1.87
N ASN A 59 -19.92 22.07 3.11
CA ASN A 59 -20.34 20.72 3.50
C ASN A 59 -21.59 20.22 2.75
N GLY A 60 -22.47 21.13 2.34
CA GLY A 60 -23.77 20.83 1.71
C GLY A 60 -23.78 20.89 0.18
N TYR A 61 -22.63 20.76 -0.50
CA TYR A 61 -22.60 20.75 -1.96
C TYR A 61 -23.50 19.64 -2.53
N GLU A 62 -24.06 19.90 -3.72
CA GLU A 62 -24.94 18.98 -4.42
C GLU A 62 -24.24 17.70 -4.88
N SER A 63 -25.00 16.61 -5.00
CA SER A 63 -24.48 15.40 -5.62
C SER A 63 -24.29 15.59 -7.14
N THR A 64 -23.36 14.82 -7.71
CA THR A 64 -23.04 14.79 -9.14
C THR A 64 -23.17 13.35 -9.66
N LEU A 65 -23.06 13.14 -10.97
CA LEU A 65 -23.20 11.82 -11.59
C LEU A 65 -22.30 10.76 -10.91
N TYR A 66 -21.05 11.09 -10.62
CA TYR A 66 -20.13 10.15 -9.96
C TYR A 66 -20.35 10.09 -8.44
N LEU A 67 -20.70 11.20 -7.79
CA LEU A 67 -20.93 11.20 -6.33
C LEU A 67 -22.25 10.52 -5.93
N ASP A 68 -23.20 10.40 -6.86
CA ASP A 68 -24.44 9.63 -6.66
C ASP A 68 -24.18 8.14 -6.43
N LEU A 69 -23.09 7.61 -6.97
CA LEU A 69 -22.62 6.24 -6.70
C LEU A 69 -22.21 6.04 -5.23
N LEU A 70 -21.88 7.14 -4.53
CA LEU A 70 -21.43 7.16 -3.14
C LEU A 70 -22.42 7.90 -2.22
N LYS A 71 -23.68 8.08 -2.64
CA LYS A 71 -24.68 8.86 -1.90
C LYS A 71 -24.93 8.35 -0.48
N GLU A 72 -24.81 7.04 -0.27
CA GLU A 72 -24.98 6.41 1.05
C GLU A 72 -23.86 6.77 2.03
N HIS A 73 -22.71 7.22 1.52
CA HIS A 73 -21.52 7.61 2.27
C HIS A 73 -21.28 9.11 2.28
N ARG A 74 -22.30 9.93 1.96
CA ARG A 74 -22.11 11.39 1.76
C ARG A 74 -21.52 12.12 2.97
N SER A 75 -21.73 11.62 4.18
CA SER A 75 -21.16 12.14 5.43
C SER A 75 -19.72 11.70 5.71
N ASP A 76 -19.20 10.72 4.96
CA ASP A 76 -17.99 9.97 5.30
C ASP A 76 -16.78 10.39 4.46
N TYR A 77 -16.97 11.31 3.50
CA TYR A 77 -15.89 11.84 2.67
C TYR A 77 -15.96 13.35 2.50
N THR A 78 -14.81 13.94 2.17
CA THR A 78 -14.68 15.35 1.78
C THR A 78 -14.06 15.41 0.40
N LEU A 79 -14.67 16.19 -0.48
CA LEU A 79 -14.16 16.44 -1.82
C LEU A 79 -13.22 17.66 -1.81
N PHE A 80 -11.97 17.48 -2.24
CA PHE A 80 -10.98 18.56 -2.38
C PHE A 80 -10.74 18.84 -3.86
N SER A 81 -10.83 20.10 -4.27
CA SER A 81 -10.57 20.56 -5.64
C SER A 81 -9.54 21.70 -5.66
N GLY A 82 -9.04 22.03 -6.86
CA GLY A 82 -8.08 23.13 -7.04
C GLY A 82 -6.66 22.84 -6.55
N LEU A 83 -6.34 21.58 -6.24
CA LEU A 83 -5.00 21.15 -5.86
C LEU A 83 -4.17 20.84 -7.12
N SER A 84 -2.92 21.28 -7.11
CA SER A 84 -1.92 20.91 -8.11
C SER A 84 -0.55 20.89 -7.47
N HIS A 85 0.35 20.03 -7.97
CA HIS A 85 1.75 20.13 -7.59
C HIS A 85 2.40 21.30 -8.34
N SER A 86 3.28 22.04 -7.67
CA SER A 86 4.11 23.04 -8.32
C SER A 86 5.10 22.38 -9.29
N ASN A 87 5.44 23.05 -10.39
CA ASN A 87 6.49 22.64 -11.33
C ASN A 87 6.30 21.27 -11.99
N GLN A 88 5.05 20.90 -12.31
CA GLN A 88 4.69 19.72 -13.09
C GLN A 88 4.83 19.93 -14.61
N VAL A 89 5.90 20.62 -15.01
CA VAL A 89 6.25 20.79 -16.42
C VAL A 89 7.07 19.57 -16.84
N GLY A 90 6.37 18.51 -17.19
CA GLY A 90 6.99 17.29 -17.69
C GLY A 90 7.49 17.40 -19.13
N ARG A 91 8.03 16.30 -19.67
CA ARG A 91 8.40 16.23 -21.09
C ARG A 91 7.16 16.26 -21.97
N GLN A 92 6.06 15.68 -21.50
CA GLN A 92 4.72 15.77 -22.08
C GLN A 92 3.66 15.94 -20.97
N ALA A 93 2.43 16.31 -21.35
CA ALA A 93 1.33 16.60 -20.42
C ALA A 93 0.99 15.42 -19.49
N HIS A 94 1.14 14.18 -19.97
CA HIS A 94 0.80 12.96 -19.24
C HIS A 94 1.86 12.53 -18.20
N ASP A 95 3.07 13.07 -18.25
CA ASP A 95 4.14 12.62 -17.34
C ASP A 95 3.86 12.98 -15.87
N SER A 96 2.94 13.91 -15.61
CA SER A 96 2.50 14.27 -14.25
C SER A 96 1.96 13.07 -13.46
N GLU A 97 1.43 12.06 -14.14
CA GLU A 97 0.98 10.80 -13.51
C GLU A 97 2.10 10.09 -12.74
N MET A 98 3.35 10.24 -13.16
CA MET A 98 4.51 9.64 -12.49
C MET A 98 4.73 10.18 -11.08
N THR A 99 4.13 11.32 -10.72
CA THR A 99 4.45 12.04 -9.48
C THR A 99 3.24 12.31 -8.60
N TRP A 100 2.12 11.63 -8.85
CA TRP A 100 0.90 11.82 -8.08
C TRP A 100 1.11 11.64 -6.56
N LEU A 101 1.90 10.65 -6.14
CA LEU A 101 2.21 10.42 -4.71
C LEU A 101 3.54 11.01 -4.25
N THR A 102 4.30 11.72 -5.09
CA THR A 102 5.66 12.19 -4.75
C THR A 102 5.83 13.70 -4.89
N SER A 103 4.99 14.34 -5.72
CA SER A 103 5.10 15.76 -6.09
C SER A 103 6.45 16.17 -6.69
N THR A 104 7.28 15.21 -7.13
CA THR A 104 8.60 15.50 -7.69
C THR A 104 8.47 16.43 -8.91
N PRO A 105 9.26 17.51 -9.00
CA PRO A 105 9.15 18.44 -10.11
C PRO A 105 9.69 17.86 -11.41
N LYS A 106 9.20 18.38 -12.54
CA LYS A 106 9.71 18.11 -13.89
C LYS A 106 9.71 16.62 -14.31
N PRO A 107 8.58 15.91 -14.19
CA PRO A 107 8.51 14.48 -14.52
C PRO A 107 8.88 14.17 -15.96
N GLY A 108 9.61 13.08 -16.19
CA GLY A 108 9.99 12.64 -17.54
C GLY A 108 11.07 13.47 -18.25
N ASN A 109 11.53 14.59 -17.65
CA ASN A 109 12.63 15.38 -18.20
C ASN A 109 14.00 14.70 -17.96
N ALA A 110 15.01 15.13 -18.72
CA ALA A 110 16.37 14.61 -18.56
C ALA A 110 16.88 14.83 -17.12
N GLY A 111 17.44 13.78 -16.52
CA GLY A 111 17.91 13.80 -15.12
C GLY A 111 16.80 13.70 -14.07
N PHE A 112 15.54 13.49 -14.46
CA PHE A 112 14.45 13.25 -13.51
C PHE A 112 14.73 11.99 -12.68
N ARG A 113 14.67 12.15 -11.36
CA ARG A 113 14.66 11.06 -10.39
C ARG A 113 13.51 11.33 -9.43
N ASN A 114 12.66 10.34 -9.21
CA ASN A 114 11.54 10.49 -8.30
C ASN A 114 12.02 10.55 -6.83
N GLY A 115 11.14 10.98 -5.93
CA GLY A 115 11.31 10.88 -4.49
C GLY A 115 10.52 9.70 -3.90
N ILE A 116 10.57 9.58 -2.57
CA ILE A 116 9.68 8.67 -1.83
C ILE A 116 8.22 9.08 -2.05
N SER A 117 7.34 8.11 -2.24
CA SER A 117 5.90 8.35 -2.34
C SER A 117 5.21 8.33 -0.98
N VAL A 118 4.08 9.04 -0.85
CA VAL A 118 3.33 9.18 0.42
C VAL A 118 2.94 7.83 1.01
N ASP A 119 2.50 6.88 0.19
CA ASP A 119 2.20 5.51 0.64
C ASP A 119 3.43 4.83 1.25
N GLN A 120 4.63 5.03 0.69
CA GLN A 120 5.87 4.46 1.22
C GLN A 120 6.35 5.19 2.48
N VAL A 121 6.11 6.50 2.60
CA VAL A 121 6.34 7.22 3.88
C VAL A 121 5.47 6.61 4.99
N ILE A 122 4.20 6.31 4.69
CA ILE A 122 3.29 5.68 5.66
C ILE A 122 3.74 4.24 5.95
N ALA A 123 4.14 3.47 4.94
CA ALA A 123 4.64 2.11 5.10
C ALA A 123 5.90 2.05 5.97
N ASN A 124 6.82 2.99 5.79
CA ASN A 124 8.04 3.06 6.61
C ASN A 124 7.76 3.44 8.07
N HIS A 125 6.64 4.12 8.32
CA HIS A 125 6.25 4.49 9.67
C HIS A 125 5.40 3.42 10.39
N PHE A 126 4.47 2.77 9.67
CA PHE A 126 3.48 1.86 10.28
C PHE A 126 3.42 0.46 9.65
N GLY A 127 3.93 0.28 8.44
CA GLY A 127 3.70 -0.90 7.60
C GLY A 127 4.34 -2.18 8.12
N TYR A 128 5.49 -2.12 8.78
CA TYR A 128 6.20 -3.32 9.25
C TYR A 128 5.56 -4.00 10.47
N THR A 129 4.44 -3.46 10.96
CA THR A 129 3.57 -4.13 11.93
C THR A 129 2.59 -5.11 11.28
N THR A 130 2.59 -5.22 9.95
CA THR A 130 1.84 -6.18 9.15
C THR A 130 2.75 -6.96 8.21
N ARG A 131 2.32 -8.12 7.72
CA ARG A 131 3.12 -8.98 6.82
C ARG A 131 3.55 -8.27 5.55
N PHE A 132 2.66 -7.44 5.00
CA PHE A 132 2.92 -6.61 3.84
C PHE A 132 2.93 -5.14 4.30
N PRO A 133 4.08 -4.45 4.29
CA PRO A 133 4.16 -3.06 4.73
C PRO A 133 3.34 -2.11 3.88
N SER A 134 3.26 -2.40 2.58
CA SER A 134 2.34 -1.81 1.64
C SER A 134 2.01 -2.82 0.54
N VAL A 135 0.89 -2.61 -0.14
CA VAL A 135 0.47 -3.39 -1.30
C VAL A 135 0.22 -2.41 -2.44
N ILE A 136 0.91 -2.63 -3.56
CA ILE A 136 0.83 -1.79 -4.75
C ILE A 136 0.09 -2.59 -5.82
N LEU A 137 -1.06 -2.09 -6.24
CA LEU A 137 -1.97 -2.71 -7.18
C LEU A 137 -2.08 -1.88 -8.47
N GLY A 138 -2.33 -2.55 -9.57
CA GLY A 138 -2.54 -1.94 -10.89
C GLY A 138 -3.65 -2.67 -11.63
N SER A 139 -4.49 -1.94 -12.37
CA SER A 139 -5.63 -2.56 -13.04
C SER A 139 -5.26 -3.39 -14.28
N ASP A 140 -4.08 -3.19 -14.87
CA ASP A 140 -3.70 -3.82 -16.13
C ASP A 140 -2.26 -4.34 -16.20
N ARG A 141 -1.29 -3.51 -15.82
CA ARG A 141 0.15 -3.72 -16.00
C ARG A 141 0.89 -3.43 -14.69
N SER A 142 2.17 -3.80 -14.62
CA SER A 142 3.02 -3.54 -13.44
C SER A 142 3.46 -2.08 -13.25
N GLN A 143 2.96 -1.14 -14.06
CA GLN A 143 3.19 0.29 -13.83
C GLN A 143 2.45 0.75 -12.57
N SER A 144 3.09 1.56 -11.73
CA SER A 144 2.49 2.09 -10.50
C SER A 144 2.83 3.57 -10.31
N GLN A 145 2.41 4.10 -9.16
CA GLN A 145 2.75 5.46 -8.71
C GLN A 145 3.44 5.47 -7.33
N SER A 146 3.93 4.30 -6.90
CA SER A 146 4.61 4.12 -5.62
C SER A 146 6.11 4.05 -5.84
N TYR A 147 6.88 4.79 -5.05
CA TYR A 147 8.32 4.98 -5.22
C TYR A 147 9.04 4.85 -3.89
N THR A 148 10.15 4.11 -3.91
CA THR A 148 11.09 3.99 -2.79
C THR A 148 11.78 5.32 -2.47
N SER A 149 12.46 5.42 -1.32
CA SER A 149 13.29 6.59 -0.97
C SER A 149 14.39 6.91 -2.00
N GLY A 150 14.88 5.90 -2.72
CA GLY A 150 15.82 6.07 -3.83
C GLY A 150 15.20 6.56 -5.16
N GLY A 151 13.88 6.73 -5.22
CA GLY A 151 13.17 7.17 -6.43
C GLY A 151 12.89 6.06 -7.44
N VAL A 152 13.04 4.79 -7.03
CA VAL A 152 12.74 3.62 -7.87
C VAL A 152 11.27 3.25 -7.72
N MET A 153 10.57 3.08 -8.85
CA MET A 153 9.17 2.66 -8.89
C MET A 153 9.02 1.24 -8.34
N ILE A 154 8.05 1.03 -7.46
CA ILE A 154 7.66 -0.28 -6.94
C ILE A 154 6.65 -0.88 -7.92
N PRO A 155 6.92 -2.01 -8.59
CA PRO A 155 6.00 -2.57 -9.57
C PRO A 155 4.64 -2.93 -8.95
N ALA A 156 3.57 -2.63 -9.68
CA ALA A 156 2.22 -3.02 -9.29
C ALA A 156 1.95 -4.50 -9.54
N GLN A 157 1.22 -5.12 -8.60
CA GLN A 157 0.58 -6.41 -8.80
C GLN A 157 -0.77 -6.19 -9.46
N HIS A 158 -1.05 -6.94 -10.53
CA HIS A 158 -2.26 -6.76 -11.32
C HIS A 158 -3.04 -8.07 -11.49
N ASP A 159 -2.44 -9.22 -11.20
CA ASP A 159 -3.12 -10.51 -11.23
C ASP A 159 -3.82 -10.77 -9.87
N PRO A 160 -5.17 -10.81 -9.81
CA PRO A 160 -5.89 -11.05 -8.57
C PRO A 160 -5.63 -12.43 -7.96
N VAL A 161 -5.37 -13.45 -8.78
CA VAL A 161 -5.10 -14.82 -8.34
C VAL A 161 -3.74 -14.86 -7.64
N GLU A 162 -2.72 -14.22 -8.22
CA GLU A 162 -1.40 -14.11 -7.60
C GLU A 162 -1.45 -13.30 -6.30
N VAL A 163 -2.15 -12.15 -6.31
CA VAL A 163 -2.33 -11.31 -5.11
C VAL A 163 -3.00 -12.11 -3.99
N PHE A 164 -4.13 -12.75 -4.27
CA PHE A 164 -4.86 -13.56 -3.30
C PHE A 164 -4.01 -14.72 -2.77
N GLY A 165 -3.34 -15.45 -3.66
CA GLY A 165 -2.46 -16.56 -3.29
C GLY A 165 -1.30 -16.11 -2.40
N SER A 166 -0.68 -14.97 -2.73
CA SER A 166 0.42 -14.41 -1.94
C SER A 166 -0.02 -14.03 -0.52
N MET A 167 -1.28 -13.63 -0.32
CA MET A 167 -1.77 -13.12 0.97
C MET A 167 -2.42 -14.18 1.84
N PHE A 168 -3.23 -15.07 1.25
CA PHE A 168 -4.15 -15.92 2.01
C PHE A 168 -3.87 -17.42 1.89
N LEU A 169 -3.16 -17.87 0.84
CA LEU A 169 -2.83 -19.28 0.67
C LEU A 169 -1.46 -19.60 1.27
N GLU A 170 -1.36 -20.68 2.04
CA GLU A 170 -0.07 -21.14 2.55
C GLU A 170 0.86 -21.49 1.39
N GLY A 171 2.07 -20.91 1.40
CA GLY A 171 3.07 -21.19 0.38
C GLY A 171 3.57 -22.63 0.50
N LYS A 172 3.98 -23.22 -0.62
CA LYS A 172 4.65 -24.54 -0.57
C LYS A 172 5.95 -24.41 0.24
N PRO A 173 6.42 -25.45 0.93
CA PRO A 173 7.67 -25.40 1.70
C PRO A 173 8.87 -24.86 0.91
N GLU A 174 8.93 -25.15 -0.40
CA GLU A 174 9.97 -24.63 -1.30
C GLU A 174 9.86 -23.12 -1.56
N GLU A 175 8.64 -22.56 -1.63
CA GLU A 175 8.41 -21.12 -1.82
C GLU A 175 8.81 -20.34 -0.55
N VAL A 176 8.47 -20.88 0.61
CA VAL A 176 8.88 -20.33 1.92
C VAL A 176 10.41 -20.34 2.04
N LYS A 177 11.05 -21.46 1.66
CA LYS A 177 12.51 -21.59 1.65
C LYS A 177 13.17 -20.63 0.67
N ALA A 178 12.60 -20.44 -0.52
CA ALA A 178 13.08 -19.47 -1.50
C ALA A 178 12.95 -18.03 -0.98
N GLN A 179 11.86 -17.70 -0.29
CA GLN A 179 11.69 -16.39 0.33
C GLN A 179 12.72 -16.13 1.44
N LYS A 180 12.97 -17.10 2.33
CA LYS A 180 14.04 -17.01 3.34
C LYS A 180 15.41 -16.80 2.71
N ARG A 181 15.71 -17.54 1.63
CA ARG A 181 16.98 -17.39 0.90
C ARG A 181 17.12 -15.98 0.33
N ARG A 182 16.08 -15.42 -0.29
CA ARG A 182 16.10 -14.05 -0.83
C ARG A 182 16.35 -12.99 0.24
N LEU A 183 15.74 -13.10 1.43
CA LEU A 183 16.00 -12.16 2.52
C LEU A 183 17.44 -12.25 3.03
N SER A 184 17.96 -13.47 3.20
CA SER A 184 19.36 -13.71 3.61
C SER A 184 20.37 -13.18 2.57
N GLU A 185 20.12 -13.42 1.28
CA GLU A 185 20.92 -12.86 0.18
C GLU A 185 20.87 -11.33 0.17
N GLY A 186 19.68 -10.74 0.35
CA GLY A 186 19.50 -9.29 0.45
C GLY A 186 20.33 -8.69 1.60
N ARG A 187 20.28 -9.30 2.78
CA ARG A 187 21.08 -8.88 3.94
C ARG A 187 22.59 -8.96 3.65
N SER A 188 23.05 -10.05 3.03
CA SER A 188 24.45 -10.21 2.62
C SER A 188 24.91 -9.13 1.63
N ILE A 189 24.06 -8.76 0.66
CA ILE A 189 24.35 -7.68 -0.29
C ILE A 189 24.48 -6.34 0.43
N LEU A 190 23.57 -6.03 1.38
CA LEU A 190 23.61 -4.79 2.15
C LEU A 190 24.86 -4.72 3.04
N ASP A 191 25.25 -5.83 3.67
CA ASP A 191 26.49 -5.93 4.46
C ASP A 191 27.74 -5.65 3.60
N GLN A 192 27.78 -6.18 2.37
CA GLN A 192 28.88 -5.92 1.42
C GLN A 192 28.93 -4.44 1.00
N LEU A 193 27.77 -3.83 0.70
CA LEU A 193 27.66 -2.42 0.33
C LEU A 193 28.14 -1.50 1.46
N LYS A 194 27.80 -1.82 2.71
CA LYS A 194 28.26 -1.11 3.90
C LYS A 194 29.79 -1.16 4.07
N GLY A 195 30.40 -2.31 3.78
CA GLY A 195 31.86 -2.46 3.79
C GLY A 195 32.58 -1.63 2.72
N GLN A 196 31.95 -1.42 1.56
CA GLN A 196 32.51 -0.66 0.44
C GLN A 196 32.36 0.86 0.62
N THR A 197 31.21 1.31 1.14
CA THR A 197 30.88 2.73 1.31
C THR A 197 31.85 3.48 2.24
N GLY A 198 32.39 2.82 3.27
CA GLY A 198 33.42 3.41 4.15
C GLY A 198 34.70 3.81 3.41
N LYS A 199 35.07 3.10 2.32
CA LYS A 199 36.23 3.45 1.48
C LYS A 199 35.91 4.60 0.53
N VAL A 200 34.68 4.67 0.03
CA VAL A 200 34.20 5.73 -0.86
C VAL A 200 34.10 7.07 -0.12
N ARG A 201 33.58 7.07 1.12
CA ARG A 201 33.47 8.27 1.96
C ARG A 201 34.81 9.01 2.14
N ARG A 202 35.92 8.28 2.19
CA ARG A 202 37.28 8.86 2.32
C ARG A 202 37.79 9.53 1.04
N ARG A 203 37.14 9.28 -0.10
CA ARG A 203 37.53 9.78 -1.43
C ARG A 203 36.60 10.87 -1.97
N LEU A 204 35.43 11.05 -1.37
CA LEU A 204 34.44 12.05 -1.79
C LEU A 204 34.75 13.44 -1.24
N SER A 205 34.31 14.46 -1.97
CA SER A 205 34.36 15.84 -1.50
C SER A 205 33.36 16.05 -0.35
N ALA A 206 33.56 17.09 0.46
CA ALA A 206 32.62 17.47 1.51
C ALA A 206 31.20 17.74 0.96
N ASN A 207 31.11 18.24 -0.28
CA ASN A 207 29.84 18.56 -0.94
C ASN A 207 29.07 17.31 -1.39
N ASP A 208 29.78 16.25 -1.79
CA ASP A 208 29.17 15.00 -2.28
C ASP A 208 28.82 14.03 -1.14
N ASN A 209 29.36 14.25 0.06
CA ASN A 209 29.08 13.41 1.23
C ASN A 209 27.59 13.39 1.60
N HIS A 210 26.83 14.47 1.35
CA HIS A 210 25.39 14.48 1.59
C HIS A 210 24.64 13.43 0.74
N LEU A 211 25.01 13.28 -0.53
CA LEU A 211 24.37 12.29 -1.41
C LEU A 211 24.70 10.85 -0.98
N LEU A 212 25.93 10.64 -0.47
CA LEU A 212 26.31 9.36 0.11
C LEU A 212 25.55 9.09 1.41
N ASP A 213 25.36 10.11 2.25
CA ASP A 213 24.59 10.00 3.49
C ASP A 213 23.11 9.66 3.19
N ASP A 214 22.47 10.34 2.22
CA ASP A 214 21.10 10.01 1.77
C ASP A 214 20.99 8.56 1.28
N TYR A 215 21.98 8.09 0.51
CA TYR A 215 22.02 6.71 0.04
C TYR A 215 22.19 5.72 1.21
N LEU A 216 23.09 6.00 2.15
CA LEU A 216 23.34 5.15 3.31
C LEU A 216 22.12 5.08 4.24
N ASP A 217 21.37 6.15 4.37
CA ASP A 217 20.13 6.14 5.15
C ASP A 217 19.04 5.31 4.48
N SER A 218 18.91 5.37 3.15
CA SER A 218 18.03 4.45 2.39
C SER A 218 18.45 2.97 2.53
N VAL A 219 19.75 2.69 2.57
CA VAL A 219 20.29 1.34 2.80
C VAL A 219 19.95 0.84 4.21
N ARG A 220 20.13 1.68 5.25
CA ARG A 220 19.80 1.34 6.64
C ARG A 220 18.31 1.07 6.84
N GLU A 221 17.47 1.89 6.21
CA GLU A 221 16.03 1.69 6.19
C GLU A 221 15.72 0.31 5.58
N THR A 222 16.32 -0.03 4.45
CA THR A 222 16.15 -1.34 3.80
C THR A 222 16.62 -2.51 4.69
N GLU A 223 17.76 -2.38 5.38
CA GLU A 223 18.25 -3.41 6.33
C GLU A 223 17.24 -3.67 7.45
N ARG A 224 16.70 -2.60 8.05
CA ARG A 224 15.69 -2.69 9.11
C ARG A 224 14.44 -3.40 8.61
N ASN A 225 13.98 -3.02 7.42
CA ASN A 225 12.80 -3.55 6.78
C ASN A 225 12.93 -5.07 6.52
N ILE A 226 14.11 -5.54 6.08
CA ILE A 226 14.38 -6.98 5.91
C ILE A 226 14.25 -7.72 7.24
N GLY A 227 14.82 -7.18 8.32
CA GLY A 227 14.73 -7.80 9.65
C GLY A 227 13.29 -7.93 10.14
N GLU A 228 12.48 -6.89 9.96
CA GLU A 228 11.06 -6.91 10.35
C GLU A 228 10.23 -7.89 9.50
N LEU A 229 10.61 -8.12 8.23
CA LEU A 229 9.93 -9.09 7.33
C LEU A 229 10.28 -10.56 7.63
N GLU A 230 11.47 -10.85 8.14
CA GLU A 230 11.89 -12.22 8.49
C GLU A 230 10.92 -12.85 9.52
N ASP A 231 10.48 -12.07 10.51
CA ASP A 231 9.55 -12.48 11.56
C ASP A 231 8.17 -12.91 11.03
N TRP A 232 7.78 -12.43 9.85
CA TRP A 232 6.50 -12.76 9.24
C TRP A 232 6.53 -14.06 8.46
N ILE A 233 7.68 -14.51 7.96
CA ILE A 233 7.75 -15.70 7.11
C ILE A 233 7.18 -16.94 7.82
N ASP A 234 7.53 -17.12 9.08
CA ASP A 234 7.14 -18.31 9.87
C ASP A 234 5.77 -18.18 10.52
N ARG A 235 5.15 -17.00 10.49
CA ARG A 235 3.78 -16.82 10.98
C ARG A 235 2.81 -17.44 9.99
N PRO A 236 1.70 -18.06 10.43
CA PRO A 236 0.65 -18.50 9.52
C PRO A 236 0.02 -17.31 8.80
N LYS A 237 -0.48 -17.53 7.58
CA LYS A 237 -1.28 -16.55 6.86
C LYS A 237 -2.71 -16.53 7.42
N PRO A 238 -3.40 -15.37 7.38
CA PRO A 238 -4.77 -15.29 7.84
C PRO A 238 -5.69 -16.14 6.96
N LYS A 239 -6.69 -16.78 7.57
CA LYS A 239 -7.72 -17.53 6.86
C LYS A 239 -8.90 -16.62 6.56
N VAL A 240 -9.31 -16.57 5.30
CA VAL A 240 -10.52 -15.87 4.85
C VAL A 240 -11.58 -16.88 4.45
N GLN A 241 -12.85 -16.54 4.61
CA GLN A 241 -13.98 -17.37 4.15
C GLN A 241 -14.30 -17.17 2.66
N SER A 242 -13.53 -16.32 1.98
CA SER A 242 -13.66 -16.03 0.56
C SER A 242 -12.93 -17.09 -0.26
N GLU A 243 -13.56 -17.52 -1.37
CA GLU A 243 -12.91 -18.37 -2.36
C GLU A 243 -11.84 -17.60 -3.13
N ALA A 244 -10.81 -18.29 -3.60
CA ALA A 244 -9.83 -17.69 -4.48
C ALA A 244 -10.52 -17.20 -5.76
N PRO A 245 -10.17 -16.01 -6.28
CA PRO A 245 -10.73 -15.52 -7.53
C PRO A 245 -10.50 -16.52 -8.66
N ALA A 246 -11.49 -16.65 -9.54
CA ALA A 246 -11.31 -17.41 -10.77
C ALA A 246 -10.33 -16.67 -11.70
N GLU A 247 -9.62 -17.43 -12.53
CA GLU A 247 -8.83 -16.87 -13.61
C GLU A 247 -9.77 -16.17 -14.60
N LEU A 248 -9.48 -14.90 -14.90
CA LEU A 248 -10.24 -14.10 -15.84
C LEU A 248 -9.58 -14.11 -17.22
N ASP A 249 -10.39 -13.85 -18.25
CA ASP A 249 -9.86 -13.56 -19.58
C ASP A 249 -8.93 -12.33 -19.51
N PRO A 250 -7.72 -12.36 -20.12
CA PRO A 250 -6.83 -11.21 -20.12
C PRO A 250 -7.43 -9.90 -20.66
N GLY A 251 -8.51 -9.98 -21.45
CA GLY A 251 -9.26 -8.82 -21.93
C GLY A 251 -10.24 -8.21 -20.91
N ASP A 252 -10.56 -8.92 -19.83
CA ASP A 252 -11.52 -8.46 -18.81
C ASP A 252 -10.86 -7.55 -17.77
N VAL A 253 -10.51 -6.34 -18.20
CA VAL A 253 -9.90 -5.32 -17.34
C VAL A 253 -10.84 -4.91 -16.20
N LEU A 254 -12.15 -4.84 -16.46
CA LEU A 254 -13.13 -4.40 -15.46
C LEU A 254 -13.35 -5.45 -14.37
N GLY A 255 -13.52 -6.72 -14.75
CA GLY A 255 -13.63 -7.82 -13.80
C GLY A 255 -12.39 -7.94 -12.92
N ARG A 256 -11.20 -7.79 -13.52
CA ARG A 256 -9.94 -7.77 -12.77
C ARG A 256 -9.85 -6.61 -11.78
N LEU A 257 -10.21 -5.39 -12.20
CA LEU A 257 -10.25 -4.23 -11.31
C LEU A 257 -11.24 -4.44 -10.15
N GLN A 258 -12.41 -5.00 -10.43
CA GLN A 258 -13.41 -5.32 -9.41
C GLN A 258 -12.83 -6.29 -8.37
N LEU A 259 -12.21 -7.38 -8.81
CA LEU A 259 -11.56 -8.34 -7.90
C LEU A 259 -10.45 -7.70 -7.06
N LEU A 260 -9.61 -6.85 -7.66
CA LEU A 260 -8.56 -6.13 -6.92
C LEU A 260 -9.15 -5.20 -5.85
N MET A 261 -10.22 -4.47 -6.18
CA MET A 261 -10.92 -3.58 -5.24
C MET A 261 -11.60 -4.36 -4.11
N ASP A 262 -12.26 -5.49 -4.42
CA ASP A 262 -12.94 -6.33 -3.45
C ASP A 262 -11.98 -7.02 -2.47
N MET A 263 -10.71 -7.19 -2.85
CA MET A 263 -9.69 -7.69 -1.94
C MET A 263 -9.21 -6.66 -0.92
N ILE A 264 -9.34 -5.35 -1.17
CA ILE A 264 -8.86 -4.30 -0.24
C ILE A 264 -9.53 -4.42 1.15
N PRO A 265 -10.86 -4.57 1.27
CA PRO A 265 -11.50 -4.85 2.55
C PRO A 265 -10.93 -6.10 3.24
N LEU A 266 -10.67 -7.19 2.50
CA LEU A 266 -10.12 -8.43 3.07
C LEU A 266 -8.70 -8.23 3.61
N MET A 267 -7.85 -7.50 2.87
CA MET A 267 -6.51 -7.13 3.30
C MET A 267 -6.53 -6.40 4.65
N PHE A 268 -7.51 -5.51 4.83
CA PHE A 268 -7.66 -4.69 6.03
C PHE A 268 -8.31 -5.43 7.20
N GLN A 269 -9.31 -6.27 6.94
CA GLN A 269 -9.96 -7.11 7.94
C GLN A 269 -8.99 -8.13 8.54
N THR A 270 -8.08 -8.65 7.73
CA THR A 270 -7.06 -9.61 8.17
C THR A 270 -5.77 -8.97 8.71
N ASP A 271 -5.68 -7.64 8.68
CA ASP A 271 -4.47 -6.87 9.00
C ASP A 271 -3.23 -7.38 8.22
N SER A 272 -3.44 -7.82 6.96
CA SER A 272 -2.37 -8.28 6.07
C SER A 272 -1.49 -7.11 5.61
N THR A 273 -2.11 -5.95 5.39
CA THR A 273 -1.48 -4.65 5.15
C THR A 273 -2.35 -3.54 5.75
N ARG A 274 -1.75 -2.38 6.00
CA ARG A 274 -2.45 -1.14 6.35
C ARG A 274 -2.36 -0.06 5.28
N VAL A 275 -1.56 -0.29 4.24
CA VAL A 275 -1.33 0.67 3.15
C VAL A 275 -1.56 -0.03 1.82
N VAL A 276 -2.48 0.51 1.03
CA VAL A 276 -2.73 0.07 -0.34
C VAL A 276 -2.61 1.27 -1.28
N ALA A 277 -1.91 1.11 -2.39
CA ALA A 277 -1.95 2.03 -3.52
C ALA A 277 -2.46 1.27 -4.75
N LEU A 278 -3.45 1.82 -5.43
CA LEU A 278 -4.07 1.25 -6.63
C LEU A 278 -4.04 2.28 -7.75
N MET A 279 -3.44 1.90 -8.88
CA MET A 279 -3.51 2.66 -10.13
C MET A 279 -4.52 2.00 -11.08
N ILE A 280 -5.61 2.72 -11.38
CA ILE A 280 -6.53 2.39 -12.47
C ILE A 280 -5.94 2.98 -13.74
N GLN A 281 -5.33 2.12 -14.54
CA GLN A 281 -4.57 2.46 -15.75
C GLN A 281 -5.49 2.64 -16.96
N ASP A 282 -4.99 3.35 -17.97
CA ASP A 282 -5.62 3.41 -19.28
C ASP A 282 -5.69 2.00 -19.89
N PRO A 283 -6.86 1.59 -20.43
CA PRO A 283 -6.98 0.30 -21.09
C PRO A 283 -6.04 0.27 -22.29
N HIS A 284 -5.12 -0.69 -22.31
CA HIS A 284 -4.33 -0.93 -23.51
C HIS A 284 -5.21 -1.64 -24.54
N VAL A 285 -5.57 -0.98 -25.63
CA VAL A 285 -6.09 -1.69 -26.81
C VAL A 285 -4.90 -2.43 -27.41
N ARG A 286 -4.86 -3.76 -27.24
CA ARG A 286 -3.90 -4.63 -27.94
C ARG A 286 -4.17 -4.67 -29.43
#